data_AF-A0A1V5RL30-F1
#
_entry.id   AF-A0A1V5RL30-F1
#
_cell.length_a   1.000
_cell.length_b   1.000
_cell.length_c   1.000
_cell.angle_alpha   90.00
_cell.angle_beta   90.00
_cell.angle_gamma   90.00
#
_symmetry.space_group_name_H-M   'P 1'
#
loop_
_entity.id
_entity.type
_entity.pdbx_description
1 polymer ?
#
loop_
_entity_poly.entity_id
_entity_poly.type
_entity_poly.pdbx_seq_one_letter_code
_entity_poly.pdbx_strand_id
1 'polypeptide(L)'
;MGVVVRAILAQDPATQDRMRFYLVDERLEGDKNKDTLLHEGLTRPIAIPELGKPLSKEPFDLVFLGIGEDGHFASLFPGTYTEDGTEEQVLLVEDSPKPPARRTTLSYRGFRTLATSKVFLLFLGEGKREALKRVLSGEDPKTLPVSFFVTESFDSTIITDLKE
;
A
#
# COMPACT_ATOMS: atom_id res chain seq x y z
N MET A 1 3.12 5.71 10.59
CA MET A 1 3.07 4.25 10.83
C MET A 1 2.88 3.90 12.31
N GLY A 2 3.64 4.51 13.24
CA GLY A 2 3.57 4.17 14.67
C GLY A 2 2.18 4.24 15.33
N VAL A 3 1.25 5.08 14.84
CA VAL A 3 -0.13 5.12 15.38
C VAL A 3 -0.88 3.81 15.11
N VAL A 4 -0.75 3.22 13.92
CA VAL A 4 -1.41 1.96 13.55
C VAL A 4 -0.82 0.80 14.35
N VAL A 5 0.51 0.75 14.47
CA VAL A 5 1.19 -0.28 15.29
C VAL A 5 0.75 -0.19 16.75
N ARG A 6 0.72 1.02 17.32
CA ARG A 6 0.20 1.22 18.69
C ARG A 6 -1.26 0.79 18.85
N ALA A 7 -2.12 1.08 17.87
CA ALA A 7 -3.52 0.66 17.91
C ALA A 7 -3.68 -0.88 17.88
N ILE A 8 -2.85 -1.57 17.09
CA ILE A 8 -2.78 -3.03 17.05
C ILE A 8 -2.32 -3.58 18.41
N LEU A 9 -1.22 -3.04 18.95
CA LEU A 9 -0.63 -3.48 20.22
C LEU A 9 -1.53 -3.18 21.44
N ALA A 10 -2.45 -2.22 21.32
CA ALA A 10 -3.42 -1.88 22.35
C ALA A 10 -4.63 -2.85 22.42
N GLN A 11 -4.81 -3.73 21.42
CA GLN A 11 -5.87 -4.74 21.46
C GLN A 11 -5.55 -5.84 22.48
N ASP A 12 -6.56 -6.59 22.93
CA ASP A 12 -6.32 -7.73 23.82
C ASP A 12 -5.54 -8.87 23.09
N PRO A 13 -4.80 -9.72 23.81
CA PRO A 13 -3.99 -10.77 23.19
C PRO A 13 -4.76 -11.74 22.30
N ALA A 14 -6.00 -12.10 22.66
CA ALA A 14 -6.80 -13.05 21.89
C ALA A 14 -7.25 -12.44 20.55
N THR A 15 -7.52 -11.14 20.52
CA THR A 15 -7.76 -10.39 19.29
C THR A 15 -6.48 -10.32 18.44
N GLN A 16 -5.34 -9.97 19.03
CA GLN A 16 -4.06 -9.91 18.32
C GLN A 16 -3.68 -11.27 17.69
N ASP A 17 -4.00 -12.39 18.34
CA ASP A 17 -3.70 -13.73 17.85
C ASP A 17 -4.45 -14.13 16.59
N ARG A 18 -5.54 -13.45 16.29
CA ARG A 18 -6.33 -13.67 15.08
C ARG A 18 -5.91 -12.77 13.92
N MET A 19 -5.03 -11.79 14.17
CA MET A 19 -4.57 -10.86 13.15
C MET A 19 -3.42 -11.46 12.33
N ARG A 20 -3.51 -11.29 11.01
CA ARG A 20 -2.44 -11.60 10.06
C ARG A 20 -1.97 -10.31 9.42
N PHE A 21 -0.65 -10.15 9.33
CA PHE A 21 -0.05 -8.92 8.82
C PHE A 21 0.65 -9.18 7.49
N TYR A 22 0.40 -8.27 6.56
CA TYR A 22 0.98 -8.29 5.23
C TYR A 22 1.55 -6.90 4.96
N LEU A 23 2.79 -6.86 4.47
CA LEU A 23 3.27 -5.70 3.72
C LEU A 23 2.86 -5.91 2.27
N VAL A 24 2.27 -4.88 1.66
CA VAL A 24 1.92 -4.90 0.24
C VAL A 24 3.10 -4.50 -0.64
N ASP A 25 4.14 -3.91 -0.07
CA ASP A 25 5.43 -3.71 -0.71
C ASP A 25 6.57 -3.70 0.31
N GLU A 26 7.78 -3.99 -0.17
CA GLU A 26 8.99 -4.00 0.62
C GLU A 26 10.18 -3.52 -0.20
N ARG A 27 11.06 -2.74 0.44
CA ARG A 27 12.36 -2.36 -0.08
C ARG A 27 13.31 -3.55 0.04
N LEU A 28 13.90 -3.97 -1.06
CA LEU A 28 14.79 -5.12 -1.09
C LEU A 28 16.21 -4.76 -0.62
N GLU A 29 16.56 -3.48 -0.69
CA GLU A 29 17.81 -2.89 -0.24
C GLU A 29 17.54 -1.66 0.64
N GLY A 30 18.56 -1.21 1.37
CA GLY A 30 18.43 -0.10 2.34
C GLY A 30 17.52 -0.42 3.52
N ASP A 31 16.94 0.63 4.12
CA ASP A 31 16.09 0.52 5.31
C ASP A 31 14.76 -0.13 4.97
N LYS A 32 14.43 -1.31 5.51
CA LYS A 32 13.19 -2.02 5.14
C LYS A 32 11.96 -1.48 5.86
N ASN A 33 10.79 -1.60 5.24
CA ASN A 33 9.50 -1.34 5.86
C ASN A 33 9.30 -2.25 7.08
N LYS A 34 9.63 -3.53 6.94
CA LYS A 34 9.56 -4.52 8.03
C LYS A 34 10.40 -4.09 9.24
N ASP A 35 11.61 -3.58 9.03
CA ASP A 35 12.48 -3.15 10.12
C ASP A 35 11.88 -1.96 10.88
N THR A 36 11.21 -1.05 10.16
CA THR A 36 10.46 0.06 10.76
C THR A 36 9.32 -0.45 11.65
N LEU A 37 8.56 -1.45 11.17
CA LEU A 37 7.46 -2.05 11.95
C LEU A 37 7.96 -2.79 13.19
N LEU A 38 9.09 -3.50 13.07
CA LEU A 38 9.76 -4.16 14.19
C LEU A 38 10.21 -3.15 15.24
N HIS A 39 10.81 -2.04 14.82
CA HIS A 39 11.22 -0.95 15.71
C HIS A 39 10.04 -0.32 16.46
N GLU A 40 8.88 -0.20 15.81
CA GLU A 40 7.63 0.26 16.46
C GLU A 40 6.98 -0.81 17.38
N GLY A 41 7.57 -2.00 17.51
CA GLY A 41 7.16 -3.06 18.43
C GLY A 41 6.26 -4.13 17.81
N LEU A 42 5.98 -4.09 16.50
CA LEU A 42 5.23 -5.15 15.83
C LEU A 42 6.13 -6.37 15.57
N THR A 43 6.23 -7.26 16.57
CA THR A 43 7.10 -8.45 16.55
C THR A 43 6.45 -9.69 15.94
N ARG A 44 5.17 -9.61 15.55
CA ARG A 44 4.43 -10.73 14.96
C ARG A 44 4.92 -11.03 13.54
N PRO A 45 4.69 -12.25 13.01
CA PRO A 45 5.02 -12.56 11.62
C PRO A 45 4.30 -11.63 10.64
N ILE A 46 5.07 -11.09 9.70
CA ILE A 46 4.58 -10.23 8.61
C ILE A 46 4.97 -10.90 7.30
N ALA A 47 3.98 -11.23 6.48
CA ALA A 47 4.21 -11.71 5.12
C ALA A 47 4.58 -10.52 4.22
N ILE A 48 5.55 -10.72 3.34
CA ILE A 48 5.98 -9.73 2.35
C ILE A 48 5.79 -10.30 0.94
N PRO A 49 5.66 -9.45 -0.10
CA PRO A 49 5.51 -9.94 -1.46
C PRO A 49 6.79 -10.68 -1.88
N GLU A 50 6.62 -11.85 -2.48
CA GLU A 50 7.72 -12.65 -3.04
C GLU A 50 7.34 -13.07 -4.46
N LEU A 51 8.19 -12.75 -5.45
CA LEU A 51 7.92 -13.09 -6.84
C LEU A 51 7.69 -14.60 -7.01
N GLY A 52 6.68 -14.97 -7.80
CA GLY A 52 6.30 -16.35 -8.03
C GLY A 52 5.50 -17.00 -6.89
N LYS A 53 5.18 -16.25 -5.83
CA LYS A 53 4.31 -16.71 -4.73
C LYS A 53 3.13 -15.75 -4.55
N PRO A 54 1.90 -16.25 -4.39
CA PRO A 54 0.79 -15.39 -4.01
C PRO A 54 1.03 -14.82 -2.61
N LEU A 55 0.80 -13.51 -2.42
CA LEU A 55 0.96 -12.85 -1.11
C LEU A 55 -0.08 -13.38 -0.10
N SER A 56 -1.30 -13.57 -0.58
CA SER A 56 -2.40 -14.17 0.19
C SER A 56 -3.32 -14.97 -0.73
N LYS A 57 -3.97 -15.98 -0.17
CA LYS A 57 -5.05 -16.74 -0.83
C LYS A 57 -6.43 -16.21 -0.48
N GLU A 58 -6.52 -15.44 0.60
CA GLU A 58 -7.75 -14.85 1.12
C GLU A 58 -7.66 -13.32 0.95
N PRO A 59 -8.77 -12.63 0.64
CA PRO A 59 -8.80 -11.18 0.62
C PRO A 59 -8.43 -10.56 1.98
N PHE A 60 -7.97 -9.32 1.95
CA PHE A 60 -7.69 -8.52 3.13
C PHE A 60 -8.98 -7.92 3.68
N ASP A 61 -9.11 -7.92 5.01
CA ASP A 61 -10.20 -7.23 5.69
C ASP A 61 -10.02 -5.71 5.63
N LEU A 62 -8.77 -5.25 5.84
CA LEU A 62 -8.39 -3.83 5.86
C LEU A 62 -7.08 -3.63 5.12
N VAL A 63 -7.02 -2.61 4.26
CA VAL A 63 -5.80 -2.19 3.56
C VAL A 63 -5.50 -0.73 3.88
N PHE A 64 -4.27 -0.43 4.29
CA PHE A 64 -3.81 0.94 4.54
C PHE A 64 -2.70 1.29 3.56
N LEU A 65 -2.90 2.33 2.76
CA LEU A 65 -1.95 2.77 1.73
C LEU A 65 -1.51 4.19 1.99
N GLY A 66 -0.21 4.37 2.24
CA GLY A 66 0.42 5.69 2.17
C GLY A 66 0.51 6.14 0.71
N ILE A 67 0.09 7.37 0.44
CA ILE A 67 0.11 7.92 -0.92
C ILE A 67 1.31 8.85 -1.10
N GLY A 68 2.02 8.73 -2.22
CA GLY A 68 3.11 9.59 -2.64
C GLY A 68 2.65 10.98 -3.08
N GLU A 69 3.59 11.94 -3.12
CA GLU A 69 3.33 13.31 -3.64
C GLU A 69 3.01 13.34 -5.14
N ASP A 70 3.47 12.30 -5.84
CA ASP A 70 3.22 11.95 -7.24
C ASP A 70 2.01 11.02 -7.41
N GLY A 71 1.31 10.67 -6.34
CA GLY A 71 0.17 9.75 -6.35
C GLY A 71 0.51 8.27 -6.48
N HIS A 72 1.80 7.88 -6.37
CA HIS A 72 2.14 6.47 -6.24
C HIS A 72 1.56 5.90 -4.94
N PHE A 73 1.31 4.60 -4.93
CA PHE A 73 1.04 3.83 -3.72
C PHE A 73 1.85 2.54 -3.76
N ALA A 74 2.15 1.97 -2.59
CA ALA A 74 3.07 0.84 -2.50
C ALA A 74 4.37 1.16 -3.29
N SER A 75 4.74 0.33 -4.26
CA SER A 75 5.80 0.66 -5.23
C SER A 75 5.30 0.71 -6.68
N LEU A 76 4.05 1.16 -6.88
CA LEU A 76 3.43 1.38 -8.20
C LEU A 76 3.45 2.89 -8.53
N PHE A 77 4.38 3.28 -9.40
CA PHE A 77 4.65 4.68 -9.74
C PHE A 77 3.98 5.10 -11.06
N PRO A 78 3.73 6.41 -11.26
CA PRO A 78 3.27 6.93 -12.53
C PRO A 78 4.19 6.48 -13.68
N GLY A 79 3.61 5.88 -14.73
CA GLY A 79 4.33 5.49 -15.94
C GLY A 79 5.17 4.20 -15.85
N THR A 80 5.22 3.49 -14.72
CA THR A 80 6.05 2.27 -14.59
C THR A 80 5.29 0.97 -14.84
N TYR A 81 4.04 0.88 -14.39
CA TYR A 81 3.20 -0.32 -14.54
C TYR A 81 1.77 0.08 -14.92
N THR A 82 1.14 -0.73 -15.75
CA THR A 82 -0.27 -0.58 -16.13
C THR A 82 -1.13 -1.57 -15.37
N GLU A 83 -2.40 -1.22 -15.17
CA GLU A 83 -3.36 -2.04 -14.44
C GLU A 83 -3.57 -3.44 -15.05
N ASP A 84 -3.55 -3.51 -16.38
CA ASP A 84 -3.79 -4.74 -17.14
C ASP A 84 -2.48 -5.44 -17.56
N GLY A 85 -1.33 -5.00 -17.03
CA GLY A 85 -0.01 -5.41 -17.51
C GLY A 85 0.53 -6.73 -16.96
N THR A 86 -0.14 -7.38 -16.00
CA THR A 86 0.42 -8.55 -15.27
C THR A 86 -0.65 -9.49 -14.73
N GLU A 87 -0.39 -10.79 -14.84
CA GLU A 87 -1.24 -11.86 -14.30
C GLU A 87 -0.79 -12.31 -12.90
N GLU A 88 0.41 -11.92 -12.47
CA GLU A 88 0.97 -12.20 -11.18
C GLU A 88 0.39 -11.30 -10.09
N GLN A 89 0.22 -11.82 -8.87
CA GLN A 89 -0.15 -10.98 -7.72
C GLN A 89 1.00 -10.07 -7.26
N VAL A 90 2.24 -10.43 -7.56
CA VAL A 90 3.45 -9.77 -7.03
C VAL A 90 4.38 -9.42 -8.18
N LEU A 91 4.97 -8.23 -8.10
CA LEU A 91 5.97 -7.70 -9.01
C LEU A 91 7.30 -7.50 -8.30
N LEU A 92 8.37 -7.53 -9.11
CA LEU A 92 9.69 -7.05 -8.76
C LEU A 92 9.91 -5.72 -9.46
N VAL A 93 10.27 -4.70 -8.68
CA VAL A 93 10.63 -3.36 -9.17
C VAL A 93 12.14 -3.25 -9.09
N GLU A 94 12.82 -3.19 -10.22
CA GLU A 94 14.29 -3.15 -10.27
C GLU A 94 14.82 -1.71 -10.37
N ASP A 95 14.02 -0.78 -10.90
CA ASP A 95 14.39 0.59 -11.25
C ASP A 95 13.40 1.63 -10.72
N SER A 96 13.05 1.55 -9.43
CA SER A 96 12.16 2.55 -8.83
C SER A 96 12.70 3.98 -9.00
N PRO A 97 11.86 4.95 -9.40
CA PRO A 97 12.27 6.35 -9.56
C PRO A 97 12.61 7.02 -8.22
N LYS A 98 12.34 6.36 -7.08
CA LYS A 98 12.66 6.85 -5.75
C LYS A 98 13.58 5.85 -5.04
N PRO A 99 14.69 6.30 -4.42
CA PRO A 99 15.57 5.39 -3.70
C PRO A 99 14.86 4.75 -2.50
N PRO A 100 15.22 3.52 -2.13
CA PRO A 100 16.03 2.58 -2.89
C PRO A 100 15.31 2.03 -4.13
N ALA A 101 16.09 1.65 -5.14
CA ALA A 101 15.61 1.29 -6.47
C ALA A 101 14.89 -0.07 -6.47
N ARG A 102 15.47 -1.06 -5.79
CA ARG A 102 14.99 -2.44 -5.80
C ARG A 102 13.92 -2.68 -4.74
N ARG A 103 12.73 -3.08 -5.18
CA ARG A 103 11.56 -3.31 -4.33
C ARG A 103 10.76 -4.50 -4.82
N THR A 104 9.89 -5.03 -3.96
CA THR A 104 8.84 -5.97 -4.36
C THR A 104 7.50 -5.40 -3.93
N THR A 105 6.46 -5.59 -4.74
CA THR A 105 5.15 -4.96 -4.51
C THR A 105 4.03 -5.86 -5.01
N LEU A 106 2.87 -5.72 -4.40
CA LEU A 106 1.64 -6.24 -4.94
C LEU A 106 1.33 -5.50 -6.25
N SER A 107 0.89 -6.26 -7.27
CA SER A 107 0.47 -5.71 -8.56
C SER A 107 -0.94 -5.12 -8.50
N TYR A 108 -1.34 -4.38 -9.53
CA TYR A 108 -2.73 -3.94 -9.67
C TYR A 108 -3.73 -5.10 -9.64
N ARG A 109 -3.42 -6.23 -10.30
CA ARG A 109 -4.21 -7.46 -10.21
C ARG A 109 -4.23 -8.03 -8.79
N GLY A 110 -3.10 -8.01 -8.09
CA GLY A 110 -3.02 -8.41 -6.69
C GLY A 110 -3.94 -7.55 -5.82
N PHE A 111 -3.93 -6.23 -5.98
CA PHE A 111 -4.87 -5.34 -5.28
C PHE A 111 -6.33 -5.61 -5.67
N ARG A 112 -6.63 -5.78 -6.96
CA ARG A 112 -7.99 -6.10 -7.44
C ARG A 112 -8.54 -7.39 -6.82
N THR A 113 -7.69 -8.37 -6.57
CA THR A 113 -8.10 -9.68 -6.00
C THR A 113 -8.07 -9.71 -4.48
N LEU A 114 -7.20 -8.95 -3.82
CA LEU A 114 -7.00 -9.02 -2.38
C LEU A 114 -7.62 -7.85 -1.61
N ALA A 115 -7.75 -6.66 -2.20
CA ALA A 115 -8.27 -5.47 -1.52
C ALA A 115 -9.79 -5.31 -1.70
N THR A 116 -10.56 -6.39 -1.51
CA THR A 116 -12.00 -6.41 -1.81
C THR A 116 -12.89 -5.85 -0.69
N SER A 117 -12.31 -5.59 0.47
CA SER A 117 -13.02 -5.05 1.65
C SER A 117 -12.75 -3.54 1.76
N LYS A 118 -12.23 -3.06 2.90
CA LYS A 118 -12.00 -1.63 3.11
C LYS A 118 -10.58 -1.21 2.73
N VAL A 119 -10.46 -0.14 1.94
CA VAL A 119 -9.17 0.48 1.60
C VAL A 119 -9.10 1.89 2.18
N PHE A 120 -8.06 2.18 2.95
CA PHE A 120 -7.78 3.51 3.49
C PHE A 120 -6.60 4.14 2.73
N LEU A 121 -6.86 5.26 2.05
CA LEU A 121 -5.87 6.03 1.30
C LEU A 121 -5.39 7.19 2.16
N LEU A 122 -4.13 7.15 2.59
CA LEU A 122 -3.56 8.07 3.56
C LEU A 122 -2.79 9.20 2.86
N PHE A 123 -3.40 10.40 2.83
CA PHE A 123 -2.81 11.65 2.34
C PHE A 123 -2.43 12.53 3.54
N LEU A 124 -1.36 12.16 4.23
CA LEU A 124 -0.90 12.84 5.44
C LEU A 124 0.33 13.71 5.14
N GLY A 125 0.27 14.99 5.53
CA GLY A 125 1.29 16.01 5.35
C GLY A 125 1.11 16.87 4.10
N GLU A 126 1.51 18.13 4.20
CA GLU A 126 1.27 19.18 3.20
C GLU A 126 1.75 18.81 1.78
N GLY A 127 2.85 18.07 1.65
CA GLY A 127 3.37 17.61 0.35
C GLY A 127 2.40 16.73 -0.45
N LYS A 128 1.35 16.18 0.19
CA LYS A 128 0.35 15.34 -0.47
C LYS A 128 -0.78 16.13 -1.14
N ARG A 129 -0.85 17.45 -0.92
CA ARG A 129 -1.97 18.27 -1.37
C ARG A 129 -2.22 18.20 -2.87
N GLU A 130 -1.16 18.26 -3.66
CA GLU A 130 -1.32 18.25 -5.12
C GLU A 130 -1.80 16.90 -5.62
N ALA A 131 -1.24 15.79 -5.12
CA ALA A 131 -1.75 14.45 -5.42
C ALA A 131 -3.23 14.30 -5.04
N LEU A 132 -3.63 14.78 -3.85
CA LEU A 132 -5.02 14.72 -3.41
C LEU A 132 -5.95 15.52 -4.34
N LYS A 133 -5.57 16.75 -4.71
CA LYS A 133 -6.34 17.56 -5.66
C LYS A 133 -6.54 16.85 -7.00
N ARG A 134 -5.47 16.26 -7.54
CA ARG A 134 -5.52 15.52 -8.81
C ARG A 134 -6.46 14.30 -8.73
N VAL A 135 -6.43 13.56 -7.62
CA VAL A 135 -7.38 12.47 -7.36
C VAL A 135 -8.82 12.98 -7.32
N LEU A 136 -9.09 14.03 -6.53
CA LEU A 136 -10.43 14.60 -6.39
C LEU A 136 -10.95 15.22 -7.70
N SER A 137 -10.05 15.62 -8.61
CA SER A 137 -10.40 16.08 -9.95
C SER A 137 -10.73 14.96 -10.94
N GLY A 138 -10.55 13.69 -10.53
CA GLY A 138 -10.84 12.52 -11.37
C GLY A 138 -9.77 12.23 -12.42
N GLU A 139 -8.50 12.52 -12.13
CA GLU A 139 -7.41 12.19 -13.04
C GLU A 139 -7.28 10.67 -13.25
N ASP A 140 -6.97 10.27 -14.49
CA ASP A 140 -6.92 8.87 -14.93
C ASP A 140 -5.80 8.08 -14.22
N PRO A 141 -6.06 6.82 -13.81
CA PRO A 141 -5.07 6.01 -13.10
C PRO A 141 -3.80 5.68 -13.91
N LYS A 142 -3.83 5.80 -15.24
CA LYS A 142 -2.64 5.67 -16.10
C LYS A 142 -1.61 6.77 -15.82
N THR A 143 -2.05 7.95 -15.41
CA THR A 143 -1.16 9.07 -15.05
C THR A 143 -1.10 9.31 -13.54
N LEU A 144 -2.08 8.83 -12.78
CA LEU A 144 -2.16 8.96 -11.32
C LEU A 144 -2.55 7.63 -10.65
N PRO A 145 -1.58 6.76 -10.30
CA PRO A 145 -1.83 5.40 -9.82
C PRO A 145 -2.91 5.27 -8.74
N VAL A 146 -2.90 6.13 -7.71
CA VAL A 146 -3.88 6.10 -6.61
C VAL A 146 -5.34 6.23 -7.07
N SER A 147 -5.61 6.84 -8.22
CA SER A 147 -6.95 6.91 -8.80
C SER A 147 -7.56 5.53 -9.06
N PHE A 148 -6.72 4.49 -9.20
CA PHE A 148 -7.15 3.09 -9.28
C PHE A 148 -8.15 2.71 -8.17
N PHE A 149 -7.97 3.26 -6.97
CA PHE A 149 -8.86 2.97 -5.83
C PHE A 149 -10.10 3.87 -5.75
N VAL A 150 -10.21 4.88 -6.62
CA VAL A 150 -11.28 5.89 -6.59
C VAL A 150 -12.22 5.74 -7.79
N THR A 151 -11.71 5.27 -8.93
CA THR A 151 -12.51 5.03 -10.14
C THR A 151 -13.14 3.64 -10.19
N GLU A 152 -12.55 2.68 -9.50
CA GLU A 152 -13.00 1.28 -9.46
C GLU A 152 -13.99 1.02 -8.32
N SER A 153 -14.56 -0.19 -8.28
CA SER A 153 -15.59 -0.63 -7.30
C SER A 153 -15.07 -0.84 -5.86
N PHE A 154 -13.95 -0.21 -5.48
CA PHE A 154 -13.37 -0.37 -4.14
C PHE A 154 -14.17 0.42 -3.10
N ASP A 155 -14.37 -0.18 -1.92
CA ASP A 155 -14.81 0.58 -0.74
C ASP A 155 -13.62 1.35 -0.15
N SER A 156 -13.30 2.46 -0.80
CA SER A 156 -12.16 3.31 -0.45
C SER A 156 -12.57 4.48 0.45
N THR A 157 -11.68 4.87 1.36
CA THR A 157 -11.84 6.05 2.21
C THR A 157 -10.53 6.83 2.25
N ILE A 158 -10.61 8.11 1.85
CA ILE A 158 -9.49 9.04 1.92
C ILE A 158 -9.39 9.54 3.38
N ILE A 159 -8.19 9.44 3.96
CA ILE A 159 -7.85 10.02 5.25
C ILE A 159 -6.76 11.06 5.02
N THR A 160 -7.01 12.29 5.46
CA THR A 160 -6.08 13.41 5.29
C THR A 160 -6.07 14.33 6.52
N ASP A 161 -4.92 14.96 6.78
CA ASP A 161 -4.74 16.04 7.76
C ASP A 161 -4.70 17.42 7.09
N LEU A 162 -4.86 17.46 5.76
CA LEU A 162 -4.87 18.67 4.97
C LEU A 162 -6.15 19.45 5.24
N LYS A 163 -5.98 20.72 5.58
CA LYS A 163 -7.11 21.66 5.69
C LYS A 163 -7.56 22.08 4.30
N GLU A 164 -8.87 22.24 4.14
CA GLU A 164 -9.52 22.81 2.94
C GLU A 164 -8.95 24.20 2.59
#